data_AF-A0A084VS50-F1
#
_entry.id   AF-A0A084VS50-F1
#
_cell.length_a   1.000
_cell.length_b   1.000
_cell.length_c   1.000
_cell.angle_alpha   90.00
_cell.angle_beta   90.00
_cell.angle_gamma   90.00
#
_symmetry.space_group_name_H-M   'P 1'
#
loop_
_entity.id
_entity.type
_entity.pdbx_description
1 polymer ?
#
loop_
_entity_poly.entity_id
_entity_poly.type
_entity_poly.pdbx_seq_one_letter_code
_entity_poly.pdbx_strand_id
1 'polypeptide(L)'
;MIAMATSPTSTSSASATSVSLHRQSSKNADTVSLSSTASTFSHCPDRHGFYGGHQFSEKPKKETLTREQILAREKKWIHMTTHWSEYMNTNYKKVRERCRKGIPDALRQKAWFLLTGANHLMEKFPNWYEQLLEQPGNPQIIDEIRKDQHRQFPHHEMFIDDDKPGQKELFNVLKAYSVYNPAVGYCQAQAPIAAFLLMQLPAEQAFWCFVAICDKYLENYFTPGLEMLQRDAGMLNRLLKKTSPSAYRHLQKHNVDPLLYMTDWFLCAMTRTLPWDTLLRVWDCFLCEGVRIFFKVALVIIGATLGPQKVRSQCNGLCETLAVLRSPPKKFLEEDFIMHHIFRLNITIDDFHREHKKIELLHRKAKLEQQKNGSTNGTGNGAALPGRST
;
A
#
# COMPACT_ATOMS: atom_id res chain seq x y z
N MET A 1 58.61 22.99 29.33
CA MET A 1 60.03 23.21 28.95
C MET A 1 60.44 22.12 27.99
N ILE A 2 61.02 22.54 26.87
CA ILE A 2 61.40 21.78 25.68
C ILE A 2 62.79 21.16 25.87
N ALA A 3 63.00 19.92 25.40
CA ALA A 3 64.21 19.40 24.72
C ALA A 3 64.04 17.86 24.53
N MET A 4 63.78 17.34 23.33
CA MET A 4 64.66 17.10 22.16
C MET A 4 65.57 15.86 22.27
N ALA A 5 65.39 14.93 21.32
CA ALA A 5 66.40 14.17 20.53
C ALA A 5 65.77 12.87 19.98
N THR A 6 65.28 12.82 18.73
CA THR A 6 65.96 12.41 17.46
C THR A 6 66.07 10.90 17.21
N SER A 7 65.43 10.49 16.09
CA SER A 7 65.41 9.25 15.28
C SER A 7 66.82 8.81 14.74
N PRO A 8 67.04 7.83 13.81
CA PRO A 8 66.10 7.13 12.90
C PRO A 8 66.37 5.64 12.44
N THR A 9 65.40 5.11 11.70
CA THR A 9 65.44 4.18 10.52
C THR A 9 66.07 2.78 10.59
N SER A 10 65.26 1.75 10.25
CA SER A 10 65.46 0.96 9.02
C SER A 10 64.23 0.12 8.64
N THR A 11 64.02 0.06 7.33
CA THR A 11 62.95 -0.56 6.52
C THR A 11 63.10 -2.08 6.35
N SER A 12 61.99 -2.82 6.28
CA SER A 12 61.81 -3.85 5.24
C SER A 12 60.33 -4.20 5.04
N SER A 13 60.00 -4.43 3.77
CA SER A 13 58.71 -4.74 3.17
C SER A 13 58.47 -6.25 3.03
N ALA A 14 57.23 -6.73 3.17
CA ALA A 14 56.66 -7.80 2.33
C ALA A 14 55.14 -7.99 2.59
N SER A 15 54.47 -8.46 1.54
CA SER A 15 53.05 -8.41 1.21
C SER A 15 52.17 -9.57 1.71
N ALA A 16 50.85 -9.34 1.64
CA ALA A 16 49.71 -10.29 1.49
C ALA A 16 49.41 -11.23 2.67
N THR A 17 48.16 -11.42 3.12
CA THR A 17 47.09 -12.08 2.35
C THR A 17 45.72 -11.88 3.02
N SER A 18 44.70 -11.72 2.18
CA SER A 18 43.26 -11.65 2.44
C SER A 18 42.66 -12.96 2.95
N VAL A 19 41.68 -12.90 3.87
CA VAL A 19 40.69 -13.97 4.07
C VAL A 19 39.27 -13.38 4.08
N SER A 20 38.56 -13.60 2.97
CA SER A 20 37.14 -13.33 2.80
C SER A 20 36.37 -14.63 3.07
N LEU A 21 35.46 -14.62 4.05
CA LEU A 21 34.54 -15.72 4.32
C LEU A 21 33.30 -15.57 3.44
N HIS A 22 33.26 -16.36 2.37
CA HIS A 22 32.05 -16.58 1.55
C HIS A 22 31.04 -17.40 2.34
N ARG A 23 29.82 -16.86 2.54
CA ARG A 23 28.64 -17.64 2.94
C ARG A 23 27.65 -17.68 1.78
N GLN A 24 27.61 -18.81 1.08
CA GLN A 24 26.60 -19.10 0.06
C GLN A 24 25.24 -19.29 0.75
N SER A 25 24.23 -18.55 0.29
CA SER A 25 22.82 -18.81 0.61
C SER A 25 22.10 -19.23 -0.67
N SER A 26 21.34 -20.32 -0.55
CA SER A 26 20.65 -21.04 -1.61
C SER A 26 19.54 -20.23 -2.26
N LYS A 27 19.47 -20.31 -3.58
CA LYS A 27 18.38 -19.80 -4.43
C LYS A 27 17.05 -20.50 -4.07
N ASN A 28 16.01 -19.71 -3.80
CA ASN A 28 14.64 -20.03 -4.16
C ASN A 28 13.89 -18.73 -4.50
N ALA A 29 12.96 -18.83 -5.45
CA ALA A 29 12.50 -17.75 -6.31
C ALA A 29 11.74 -16.63 -5.59
N ASP A 30 12.32 -15.43 -5.60
CA ASP A 30 11.68 -14.20 -5.13
C ASP A 30 10.98 -13.46 -6.29
N THR A 31 9.71 -13.10 -6.09
CA THR A 31 9.07 -12.01 -6.86
C THR A 31 9.54 -10.69 -6.28
N VAL A 32 10.72 -10.27 -6.73
CA VAL A 32 11.36 -9.02 -6.34
C VAL A 32 11.05 -7.96 -7.39
N SER A 33 10.23 -6.98 -7.01
CA SER A 33 10.22 -5.66 -7.66
C SER A 33 11.19 -4.75 -6.92
N LEU A 34 12.49 -5.05 -7.01
CA LEU A 34 13.56 -4.12 -6.63
C LEU A 34 13.81 -3.20 -7.83
N SER A 35 13.14 -2.06 -7.86
CA SER A 35 13.65 -0.91 -8.61
C SER A 35 14.89 -0.39 -7.89
N SER A 36 16.07 -0.91 -8.24
CA SER A 36 17.35 -0.37 -7.77
C SER A 36 17.63 0.96 -8.47
N THR A 37 17.22 2.05 -7.86
CA THR A 37 17.97 3.30 -7.99
C THR A 37 18.76 3.44 -6.71
N ALA A 38 20.09 3.44 -6.80
CA ALA A 38 20.97 3.78 -5.68
C ALA A 38 20.57 5.18 -5.18
N SER A 39 19.69 5.25 -4.19
CA SER A 39 19.31 6.49 -3.54
C SER A 39 20.40 6.82 -2.54
N THR A 40 21.13 7.89 -2.80
CA THR A 40 22.12 8.49 -1.91
C THR A 40 21.51 8.64 -0.52
N PHE A 41 22.10 7.99 0.48
CA PHE A 41 21.65 8.11 1.86
C PHE A 41 22.05 9.49 2.39
N SER A 42 21.08 10.35 2.71
CA SER A 42 21.33 11.65 3.33
C SER A 42 21.83 11.48 4.76
N HIS A 43 22.62 12.43 5.27
CA HIS A 43 23.01 12.45 6.67
C HIS A 43 21.95 13.06 7.60
N CYS A 44 21.01 13.84 7.05
CA CYS A 44 19.86 14.36 7.78
C CYS A 44 18.55 13.87 7.14
N PRO A 45 17.53 13.55 7.95
CA PRO A 45 16.23 13.19 7.40
C PRO A 45 15.55 14.43 6.80
N ASP A 46 14.66 14.21 5.85
CA ASP A 46 13.73 15.24 5.39
C ASP A 46 12.67 15.55 6.46
N ARG A 47 11.75 16.46 6.13
CA ARG A 47 10.66 16.89 7.03
C ARG A 47 9.72 15.76 7.48
N HIS A 48 9.77 14.62 6.81
CA HIS A 48 8.94 13.45 7.06
C HIS A 48 9.74 12.29 7.66
N GLY A 49 11.00 12.50 8.05
CA GLY A 49 11.82 11.49 8.70
C GLY A 49 12.58 10.56 7.75
N PHE A 50 12.59 10.81 6.43
CA PHE A 50 13.29 9.97 5.47
C PHE A 50 14.72 10.45 5.19
N TYR A 51 15.68 9.53 5.19
CA TYR A 51 17.06 9.77 4.74
C TYR A 51 17.28 9.49 3.26
N GLY A 52 16.29 8.92 2.56
CA GLY A 52 16.41 8.52 1.16
C GLY A 52 15.24 7.65 0.68
N GLY A 53 15.40 7.03 -0.48
CA GLY A 53 14.36 6.22 -1.12
C GLY A 53 13.35 7.03 -1.94
N HIS A 54 12.30 6.38 -2.42
CA HIS A 54 11.31 7.02 -3.30
C HIS A 54 10.32 7.93 -2.56
N GLN A 55 10.21 7.77 -1.23
CA GLN A 55 9.42 8.65 -0.35
C GLN A 55 10.15 9.95 0.02
N PHE A 56 11.48 9.99 -0.11
CA PHE A 56 12.29 11.15 0.28
C PHE A 56 11.99 12.39 -0.56
N SER A 57 11.90 13.54 0.11
CA SER A 57 11.63 14.83 -0.49
C SER A 57 12.81 15.80 -0.27
N GLU A 58 13.69 15.91 -1.26
CA GLU A 58 14.90 16.77 -1.24
C GLU A 58 14.62 18.26 -1.02
N LYS A 59 13.47 18.76 -1.49
CA LYS A 59 13.14 20.19 -1.43
C LYS A 59 11.86 20.38 -0.63
N PRO A 60 11.81 21.35 0.30
CA PRO A 60 10.53 21.76 0.86
C PRO A 60 9.62 22.18 -0.28
N LYS A 61 8.45 21.53 -0.38
CA LYS A 61 7.44 21.88 -1.39
C LYS A 61 7.21 23.39 -1.31
N LYS A 62 7.27 24.10 -2.44
CA LYS A 62 6.97 25.54 -2.48
C LYS A 62 5.57 25.71 -1.91
N GLU A 63 5.49 26.26 -0.70
CA GLU A 63 4.23 26.37 0.01
C GLU A 63 3.34 27.31 -0.79
N THR A 64 2.30 26.75 -1.40
CA THR A 64 1.38 27.48 -2.28
C THR A 64 0.39 28.34 -1.50
N LEU A 65 0.27 28.07 -0.20
CA LEU A 65 -0.66 28.73 0.70
C LEU A 65 0.07 29.72 1.60
N THR A 66 -0.56 30.85 1.89
CA THR A 66 -0.02 31.78 2.89
C THR A 66 -0.21 31.21 4.30
N ARG A 67 0.59 31.68 5.26
CA ARG A 67 0.45 31.29 6.67
C ARG A 67 -0.97 31.53 7.20
N GLU A 68 -1.61 32.63 6.81
CA GLU A 68 -2.99 32.95 7.19
C GLU A 68 -3.97 31.91 6.63
N GLN A 69 -3.75 31.44 5.40
CA GLN A 69 -4.57 30.40 4.78
C GLN A 69 -4.41 29.05 5.48
N ILE A 70 -3.19 28.69 5.90
CA ILE A 70 -2.91 27.47 6.67
C ILE A 70 -3.64 27.52 8.01
N LEU A 71 -3.43 28.58 8.80
CA LEU A 71 -4.11 28.77 10.09
C LEU A 71 -5.64 28.79 9.94
N ALA A 72 -6.17 29.41 8.88
CA ALA A 72 -7.60 29.41 8.61
C ALA A 72 -8.14 28.02 8.23
N ARG A 73 -7.33 27.16 7.58
CA ARG A 73 -7.69 25.76 7.31
C ARG A 73 -7.67 24.94 8.59
N GLU A 74 -6.65 25.10 9.43
CA GLU A 74 -6.53 24.42 10.73
C GLU A 74 -7.70 24.75 11.64
N LYS A 75 -8.04 26.04 11.83
CA LYS A 75 -9.19 26.46 12.63
C LYS A 75 -10.50 25.80 12.19
N LYS A 76 -10.70 25.66 10.87
CA LYS A 76 -11.89 25.00 10.31
C LYS A 76 -11.89 23.50 10.61
N TRP A 77 -10.74 22.85 10.49
CA TRP A 77 -10.60 21.43 10.82
C TRP A 77 -10.77 21.15 12.31
N ILE A 78 -10.18 21.97 13.18
CA ILE A 78 -10.38 21.88 14.64
C ILE A 78 -11.87 21.93 14.94
N HIS A 79 -12.57 22.97 14.45
CA HIS A 79 -14.01 23.11 14.64
C HIS A 79 -14.80 21.88 14.14
N MET A 80 -14.47 21.36 12.95
CA MET A 80 -15.11 20.16 12.41
C MET A 80 -14.86 18.92 13.27
N THR A 81 -13.63 18.71 13.74
CA THR A 81 -13.29 17.55 14.58
C THR A 81 -13.89 17.61 15.98
N THR A 82 -14.17 18.81 16.51
CA THR A 82 -14.92 18.99 17.76
C THR A 82 -16.40 18.65 17.59
N HIS A 83 -16.98 18.91 16.41
CA HIS A 83 -18.39 18.65 16.10
C HIS A 83 -18.56 17.46 15.14
N TRP A 84 -17.73 16.42 15.32
CA TRP A 84 -17.56 15.38 14.30
C TRP A 84 -18.85 14.65 13.94
N SER A 85 -19.65 14.25 14.92
CA SER A 85 -20.91 13.51 14.71
C SER A 85 -21.91 14.32 13.89
N GLU A 86 -22.05 15.62 14.16
CA GLU A 86 -22.87 16.52 13.35
C GLU A 86 -22.35 16.57 11.91
N TYR A 87 -21.04 16.80 11.74
CA TYR A 87 -20.44 16.91 10.41
C TYR A 87 -20.57 15.64 9.59
N MET A 88 -20.46 14.46 10.20
CA MET A 88 -20.61 13.19 9.49
C MET A 88 -22.07 12.90 9.14
N ASN A 89 -23.03 13.31 9.97
CA ASN A 89 -24.45 13.05 9.74
C ASN A 89 -25.11 14.05 8.77
N THR A 90 -24.83 15.34 8.90
CA THR A 90 -25.52 16.41 8.15
C THR A 90 -24.63 17.10 7.13
N ASN A 91 -23.32 17.20 7.40
CA ASN A 91 -22.38 17.98 6.58
C ASN A 91 -21.29 17.14 5.91
N TYR A 92 -21.54 15.86 5.63
CA TYR A 92 -20.51 14.95 5.08
C TYR A 92 -19.93 15.46 3.75
N LYS A 93 -20.73 16.12 2.92
CA LYS A 93 -20.25 16.77 1.68
C LYS A 93 -19.13 17.78 1.99
N LYS A 94 -19.25 18.54 3.08
CA LYS A 94 -18.23 19.50 3.53
C LYS A 94 -16.96 18.81 3.99
N VAL A 95 -17.09 17.73 4.77
CA VAL A 95 -15.96 16.90 5.20
C VAL A 95 -15.19 16.40 3.98
N ARG A 96 -15.91 15.81 3.02
CA ARG A 96 -15.34 15.32 1.76
C ARG A 96 -14.63 16.42 0.98
N GLU A 97 -15.24 17.58 0.80
CA GLU A 97 -14.61 18.72 0.11
C GLU A 97 -13.32 19.19 0.81
N ARG A 98 -13.25 19.09 2.14
CA ARG A 98 -12.07 19.47 2.92
C ARG A 98 -10.96 18.42 2.79
N CYS A 99 -11.28 17.13 2.88
CA CYS A 99 -10.34 16.04 2.59
C CYS A 99 -9.70 16.20 1.20
N ARG A 100 -10.53 16.49 0.18
CA ARG A 100 -10.06 16.74 -1.19
C ARG A 100 -9.15 17.96 -1.32
N LYS A 101 -9.27 18.96 -0.42
CA LYS A 101 -8.42 20.17 -0.40
C LYS A 101 -7.11 20.04 0.36
N GLY A 102 -6.98 19.07 1.27
CA GLY A 102 -5.84 19.01 2.19
C GLY A 102 -6.30 18.96 3.64
N ILE A 103 -5.99 17.87 4.33
CA ILE A 103 -5.95 17.91 5.79
C ILE A 103 -4.58 18.52 6.18
N PRO A 104 -4.56 19.58 7.00
CA PRO A 104 -3.32 20.12 7.55
C PRO A 104 -2.55 19.04 8.31
N ASP A 105 -1.22 19.04 8.17
CA ASP A 105 -0.33 18.02 8.73
C ASP A 105 -0.56 17.83 10.23
N ALA A 106 -0.64 18.93 10.99
CA ALA A 106 -0.88 18.93 12.43
C ALA A 106 -2.20 18.27 12.86
N LEU A 107 -3.17 18.11 11.94
CA LEU A 107 -4.50 17.57 12.23
C LEU A 107 -4.75 16.21 11.58
N ARG A 108 -3.80 15.66 10.79
CA ARG A 108 -3.98 14.33 10.17
C ARG A 108 -4.21 13.25 11.21
N GLN A 109 -3.41 13.23 12.27
CA GLN A 109 -3.57 12.27 13.37
C GLN A 109 -5.04 12.21 13.85
N LYS A 110 -5.59 13.36 14.28
CA LYS A 110 -6.96 13.42 14.80
C LYS A 110 -8.01 13.14 13.72
N ALA A 111 -7.83 13.71 12.53
CA ALA A 111 -8.80 13.57 11.45
C ALA A 111 -8.88 12.14 10.92
N TRP A 112 -7.74 11.47 10.72
CA TRP A 112 -7.69 10.08 10.25
C TRP A 112 -8.29 9.13 11.28
N PHE A 113 -7.98 9.32 12.56
CA PHE A 113 -8.56 8.55 13.66
C PHE A 113 -10.09 8.66 13.73
N LEU A 114 -10.64 9.82 13.41
CA LEU A 114 -12.08 10.06 13.33
C LEU A 114 -12.71 9.55 12.03
N LEU A 115 -12.02 9.69 10.89
CA LEU A 115 -12.48 9.25 9.56
C LEU A 115 -12.63 7.73 9.49
N THR A 116 -11.67 6.99 10.05
CA THR A 116 -11.73 5.52 10.13
C THR A 116 -12.83 5.04 11.07
N GLY A 117 -13.23 5.86 12.05
CA GLY A 117 -14.07 5.47 13.17
C GLY A 117 -13.31 4.69 14.25
N ALA A 118 -11.97 4.66 14.16
CA ALA A 118 -11.10 3.98 15.12
C ALA A 118 -11.29 4.51 16.55
N ASN A 119 -11.66 5.77 16.71
CA ASN A 119 -12.01 6.34 18.01
C ASN A 119 -13.15 5.57 18.69
N HIS A 120 -14.18 5.19 17.94
CA HIS A 120 -15.32 4.45 18.50
C HIS A 120 -14.94 3.00 18.83
N LEU A 121 -14.04 2.39 18.04
CA LEU A 121 -13.52 1.05 18.33
C LEU A 121 -12.70 1.05 19.63
N MET A 122 -11.80 2.02 19.77
CA MET A 122 -10.96 2.16 20.96
C MET A 122 -11.81 2.45 22.21
N GLU A 123 -12.82 3.32 22.12
CA GLU A 123 -13.76 3.58 23.22
C GLU A 123 -14.60 2.35 23.59
N LYS A 124 -14.99 1.54 22.60
CA LYS A 124 -15.78 0.31 22.80
C LYS A 124 -14.97 -0.82 23.43
N PHE A 125 -13.66 -0.89 23.16
CA PHE A 125 -12.78 -1.97 23.58
C PHE A 125 -11.58 -1.42 24.37
N PRO A 126 -11.79 -0.86 25.57
CA PRO A 126 -10.71 -0.30 26.37
C PRO A 126 -9.69 -1.37 26.78
N ASN A 127 -8.41 -1.02 26.73
CA ASN A 127 -7.25 -1.87 27.04
C ASN A 127 -7.12 -3.15 26.19
N TRP A 128 -7.91 -3.26 25.11
CA TRP A 128 -7.93 -4.48 24.31
C TRP A 128 -6.64 -4.67 23.52
N TYR A 129 -6.02 -3.57 23.08
CA TYR A 129 -4.72 -3.63 22.41
C TYR A 129 -3.65 -4.23 23.32
N GLU A 130 -3.55 -3.81 24.59
CA GLU A 130 -2.60 -4.42 25.52
C GLU A 130 -2.89 -5.91 25.76
N GLN A 131 -4.16 -6.28 25.93
CA GLN A 131 -4.56 -7.69 26.10
C GLN A 131 -4.17 -8.55 24.89
N LEU A 132 -4.28 -8.02 23.67
CA LEU A 132 -3.83 -8.71 22.45
C LEU A 132 -2.31 -8.85 22.38
N LEU A 133 -1.57 -7.89 22.94
CA LEU A 133 -0.09 -7.97 23.03
C LEU A 133 0.37 -9.03 24.03
N GLU A 134 -0.40 -9.32 25.07
CA GLU A 134 -0.10 -10.37 26.05
C GLU A 134 -0.41 -11.78 25.53
N GLN A 135 -1.42 -11.93 24.66
CA GLN A 135 -1.81 -13.22 24.11
C GLN A 135 -0.71 -13.83 23.23
N PRO A 136 -0.51 -15.16 23.23
CA PRO A 136 0.40 -15.80 22.29
C PRO A 136 -0.13 -15.65 20.85
N GLY A 137 0.74 -15.26 19.92
CA GLY A 137 0.42 -15.29 18.49
C GLY A 137 0.76 -16.63 17.86
N ASN A 138 0.27 -16.89 16.66
CA ASN A 138 0.68 -18.06 15.87
C ASN A 138 2.18 -17.98 15.56
N PRO A 139 3.00 -19.00 15.88
CA PRO A 139 4.46 -18.93 15.70
C PRO A 139 4.90 -18.70 14.25
N GLN A 140 4.25 -19.35 13.28
CA GLN A 140 4.58 -19.18 11.86
C GLN A 140 4.31 -17.73 11.42
N ILE A 141 3.17 -17.17 11.80
CA ILE A 141 2.82 -15.78 11.50
C ILE A 141 3.79 -14.79 12.16
N ILE A 142 4.17 -15.04 13.41
CA ILE A 142 5.17 -14.21 14.12
C ILE A 142 6.50 -14.19 13.35
N ASP A 143 6.96 -15.34 12.88
CA ASP A 143 8.20 -15.43 12.11
C ASP A 143 8.10 -14.71 10.75
N GLU A 144 6.93 -14.76 10.10
CA GLU A 144 6.67 -14.01 8.86
C GLU A 144 6.71 -12.49 9.10
N ILE A 145 6.04 -12.01 10.16
CA ILE A 145 6.07 -10.59 10.55
C ILE A 145 7.51 -10.14 10.81
N ARG A 146 8.30 -10.92 11.56
CA ARG A 146 9.72 -10.59 11.83
C ARG A 146 10.56 -10.51 10.57
N LYS A 147 10.35 -11.41 9.60
CA LYS A 147 11.08 -11.37 8.32
C LYS A 147 10.70 -10.15 7.47
N ASP A 148 9.47 -9.68 7.59
CA ASP A 148 8.95 -8.57 6.80
C ASP A 148 9.21 -7.19 7.37
N GLN A 149 9.25 -7.04 8.69
CA GLN A 149 9.33 -5.73 9.36
C GLN A 149 10.54 -4.90 8.89
N HIS A 150 11.70 -5.55 8.74
CA HIS A 150 12.96 -4.89 8.36
C HIS A 150 12.94 -4.29 6.95
N ARG A 151 12.01 -4.75 6.09
CA ARG A 151 11.86 -4.25 4.72
C ARG A 151 10.90 -3.06 4.61
N GLN A 152 10.22 -2.67 5.69
CA GLN A 152 9.23 -1.60 5.64
C GLN A 152 9.88 -0.25 5.94
N PHE A 153 9.90 0.63 4.93
CA PHE A 153 10.46 1.98 5.02
C PHE A 153 11.89 2.03 5.62
N PRO A 154 12.86 1.27 5.06
CA PRO A 154 14.20 1.12 5.63
C PRO A 154 15.04 2.42 5.65
N HIS A 155 14.55 3.48 4.99
CA HIS A 155 15.19 4.79 4.98
C HIS A 155 14.55 5.79 5.95
N HIS A 156 13.55 5.39 6.74
CA HIS A 156 12.85 6.28 7.67
C HIS A 156 13.43 6.16 9.08
N GLU A 157 13.57 7.27 9.81
CA GLU A 157 14.22 7.34 11.12
C GLU A 157 13.64 6.38 12.18
N MET A 158 12.33 6.08 12.08
CA MET A 158 11.65 5.15 12.98
C MET A 158 11.97 3.68 12.71
N PHE A 159 12.42 3.33 11.49
CA PHE A 159 12.52 1.93 11.03
C PHE A 159 13.91 1.55 10.49
N ILE A 160 14.83 2.51 10.40
CA ILE A 160 16.17 2.33 9.81
C ILE A 160 16.97 1.18 10.43
N ASP A 161 16.87 1.01 11.76
CA ASP A 161 17.63 0.02 12.52
C ASP A 161 16.70 -0.80 13.43
N ASP A 162 17.13 -2.02 13.75
CA ASP A 162 16.36 -3.00 14.53
C ASP A 162 16.12 -2.59 15.98
N ASP A 163 16.96 -1.70 16.51
CA ASP A 163 16.86 -1.16 17.87
C ASP A 163 15.88 0.01 17.97
N LYS A 164 15.38 0.53 16.84
CA LYS A 164 14.45 1.66 16.85
C LYS A 164 13.09 1.24 17.43
N PRO A 165 12.46 2.12 18.25
CA PRO A 165 11.12 1.87 18.78
C PRO A 165 10.08 1.59 17.70
N GLY A 166 10.21 2.17 16.50
CA GLY A 166 9.28 1.94 15.40
C GLY A 166 9.24 0.49 14.92
N GLN A 167 10.37 -0.23 14.89
CA GLN A 167 10.40 -1.66 14.55
C GLN A 167 9.61 -2.50 15.57
N LYS A 168 9.79 -2.20 16.86
CA LYS A 168 9.05 -2.85 17.95
C LYS A 168 7.54 -2.58 17.84
N GLU A 169 7.14 -1.32 17.62
CA GLU A 169 5.72 -0.98 17.50
C GLU A 169 5.08 -1.54 16.23
N LEU A 170 5.83 -1.61 15.12
CA LEU A 170 5.37 -2.26 13.90
C LEU A 170 5.09 -3.75 14.14
N PHE A 171 6.02 -4.44 14.80
CA PHE A 171 5.80 -5.83 15.21
C PHE A 171 4.56 -5.96 16.10
N ASN A 172 4.42 -5.10 17.11
CA ASN A 172 3.30 -5.12 18.05
C ASN A 172 1.94 -4.96 17.35
N VAL A 173 1.80 -3.95 16.48
CA VAL A 173 0.55 -3.70 15.74
C VAL A 173 0.18 -4.88 14.84
N LEU A 174 1.14 -5.41 14.08
CA LEU A 174 0.89 -6.53 13.18
C LEU A 174 0.57 -7.82 13.93
N LYS A 175 1.30 -8.09 15.02
CA LYS A 175 1.07 -9.24 15.89
C LYS A 175 -0.30 -9.14 16.56
N ALA A 176 -0.65 -8.00 17.15
CA ALA A 176 -1.95 -7.77 17.75
C ALA A 176 -3.09 -7.97 16.74
N TYR A 177 -2.94 -7.46 15.52
CA TYR A 177 -3.94 -7.66 14.46
C TYR A 177 -4.10 -9.13 14.09
N SER A 178 -3.00 -9.89 13.96
CA SER A 178 -3.06 -11.31 13.63
C SER A 178 -3.79 -12.15 14.69
N VAL A 179 -3.73 -11.72 15.96
CA VAL A 179 -4.48 -12.32 17.07
C VAL A 179 -5.94 -11.86 17.07
N TYR A 180 -6.19 -10.58 16.78
CA TYR A 180 -7.53 -10.01 16.70
C TYR A 180 -8.37 -10.65 15.58
N ASN A 181 -7.78 -10.90 14.42
CA ASN A 181 -8.45 -11.51 13.27
C ASN A 181 -7.65 -12.72 12.73
N PRO A 182 -7.74 -13.88 13.40
CA PRO A 182 -6.96 -15.07 13.03
C PRO A 182 -7.39 -15.69 11.70
N ALA A 183 -8.61 -15.40 11.21
CA ALA A 183 -9.10 -15.89 9.93
C ALA A 183 -8.36 -15.24 8.75
N VAL A 184 -7.97 -13.97 8.90
CA VAL A 184 -7.07 -13.29 7.95
C VAL A 184 -5.61 -13.54 8.33
N GLY A 185 -5.30 -13.48 9.63
CA GLY A 185 -3.94 -13.61 10.15
C GLY A 185 -3.08 -12.43 9.72
N TYR A 186 -1.98 -12.74 9.04
CA TYR A 186 -1.04 -11.75 8.51
C TYR A 186 -0.79 -11.98 7.02
N CYS A 187 -0.80 -10.89 6.27
CA CYS A 187 -0.40 -10.84 4.87
C CYS A 187 0.71 -9.78 4.73
N GLN A 188 1.80 -10.09 4.02
CA GLN A 188 2.94 -9.19 3.83
C GLN A 188 2.56 -7.77 3.34
N ALA A 189 1.46 -7.64 2.60
CA ALA A 189 0.97 -6.35 2.12
C ALA A 189 0.41 -5.44 3.23
N GLN A 190 0.17 -5.97 4.42
CA GLN A 190 -0.30 -5.23 5.59
C GLN A 190 0.80 -4.44 6.30
N ALA A 191 2.03 -4.96 6.33
CA ALA A 191 3.15 -4.32 7.02
C ALA A 191 3.41 -2.87 6.59
N PRO A 192 3.43 -2.49 5.30
CA PRO A 192 3.63 -1.10 4.92
C PRO A 192 2.44 -0.20 5.29
N ILE A 193 1.22 -0.73 5.43
CA ILE A 193 0.05 0.03 5.90
C ILE A 193 0.20 0.33 7.40
N ALA A 194 0.56 -0.67 8.21
CA ALA A 194 0.78 -0.50 9.64
C ALA A 194 1.95 0.46 9.93
N ALA A 195 3.07 0.32 9.22
CA ALA A 195 4.21 1.23 9.35
C ALA A 195 3.83 2.67 8.99
N PHE A 196 3.07 2.87 7.90
CA PHE A 196 2.59 4.20 7.51
C PHE A 196 1.71 4.86 8.58
N LEU A 197 0.81 4.09 9.20
CA LEU A 197 -0.03 4.58 10.29
C LEU A 197 0.80 4.95 11.52
N LEU A 198 1.82 4.15 11.89
CA LEU A 198 2.71 4.43 13.02
C LEU A 198 3.53 5.71 12.85
N MET A 199 3.83 6.11 11.61
CA MET A 199 4.47 7.41 11.34
C MET A 199 3.53 8.61 11.55
N GLN A 200 2.23 8.38 11.73
CA GLN A 200 1.21 9.44 11.86
C GLN A 200 0.45 9.39 13.19
N LEU A 201 0.45 8.24 13.87
CA LEU A 201 -0.38 7.94 15.03
C LEU A 201 0.42 7.16 16.08
N PRO A 202 0.13 7.37 17.39
CA PRO A 202 0.58 6.47 18.45
C PRO A 202 0.12 5.02 18.22
N ALA A 203 0.85 4.06 18.78
CA ALA A 203 0.68 2.63 18.46
C ALA A 203 -0.75 2.10 18.60
N GLU A 204 -1.46 2.37 19.70
CA GLU A 204 -2.83 1.89 19.88
C GLU A 204 -3.82 2.54 18.89
N GLN A 205 -3.68 3.86 18.63
CA GLN A 205 -4.51 4.54 17.62
C GLN A 205 -4.21 4.02 16.21
N ALA A 206 -2.94 3.73 15.91
CA ALA A 206 -2.51 3.11 14.67
C ALA A 206 -3.12 1.71 14.52
N PHE A 207 -3.11 0.89 15.58
CA PHE A 207 -3.75 -0.42 15.61
C PHE A 207 -5.25 -0.33 15.28
N TRP A 208 -6.01 0.55 15.94
CA TRP A 208 -7.45 0.67 15.66
C TRP A 208 -7.75 1.25 14.27
N CYS A 209 -6.93 2.19 13.78
CA CYS A 209 -7.03 2.64 12.39
C CYS A 209 -6.74 1.50 11.42
N PHE A 210 -5.74 0.67 11.72
CA PHE A 210 -5.35 -0.46 10.91
C PHE A 210 -6.44 -1.53 10.85
N VAL A 211 -7.06 -1.87 11.99
CA VAL A 211 -8.25 -2.73 12.08
C VAL A 211 -9.37 -2.19 11.21
N ALA A 212 -9.74 -0.90 11.39
CA ALA A 212 -10.79 -0.29 10.60
C ALA A 212 -10.50 -0.33 9.09
N ILE A 213 -9.25 -0.06 8.69
CA ILE A 213 -8.84 -0.10 7.28
C ILE A 213 -8.97 -1.52 6.70
N CYS A 214 -8.49 -2.54 7.41
CA CYS A 214 -8.57 -3.92 6.94
C CYS A 214 -10.01 -4.44 6.87
N ASP A 215 -10.80 -4.19 7.91
CA ASP A 215 -12.15 -4.77 8.04
C ASP A 215 -13.21 -4.03 7.23
N LYS A 216 -13.05 -2.71 7.01
CA LYS A 216 -14.08 -1.88 6.36
C LYS A 216 -13.66 -1.32 5.01
N TYR A 217 -12.40 -0.92 4.86
CA TYR A 217 -11.96 -0.23 3.63
C TYR A 217 -11.36 -1.19 2.60
N LEU A 218 -10.69 -2.23 3.07
CA LEU A 218 -10.03 -3.29 2.29
C LEU A 218 -10.63 -4.65 2.63
N GLU A 219 -11.93 -4.68 2.90
CA GLU A 219 -12.66 -5.88 3.27
C GLU A 219 -12.39 -7.00 2.24
N ASN A 220 -12.02 -8.18 2.72
CA ASN A 220 -11.70 -9.36 1.92
C ASN A 220 -10.47 -9.25 1.00
N TYR A 221 -9.71 -8.15 1.00
CA TYR A 221 -8.51 -8.01 0.16
C TYR A 221 -7.39 -8.99 0.56
N PHE A 222 -7.27 -9.27 1.86
CA PHE A 222 -6.20 -10.11 2.42
C PHE A 222 -6.60 -11.57 2.60
N THR A 223 -7.76 -11.97 2.06
CA THR A 223 -8.22 -13.36 2.13
C THR A 223 -7.47 -14.26 1.15
N PRO A 224 -7.28 -15.55 1.48
CA PRO A 224 -6.66 -16.51 0.56
C PRO A 224 -7.35 -16.53 -0.81
N GLY A 225 -6.57 -16.62 -1.88
CA GLY A 225 -7.07 -16.62 -3.25
C GLY A 225 -7.38 -15.23 -3.83
N LEU A 226 -7.33 -14.16 -3.02
CA LEU A 226 -7.45 -12.77 -3.47
C LEU A 226 -8.72 -12.50 -4.30
N GLU A 227 -9.84 -13.17 -4.01
CA GLU A 227 -11.08 -13.07 -4.80
C GLU A 227 -11.54 -11.61 -4.97
N MET A 228 -11.45 -10.81 -3.90
CA MET A 228 -11.87 -9.41 -3.95
C MET A 228 -10.97 -8.60 -4.90
N LEU A 229 -9.64 -8.80 -4.82
CA LEU A 229 -8.70 -8.14 -5.72
C LEU A 229 -8.90 -8.56 -7.18
N GLN A 230 -9.23 -9.83 -7.46
CA GLN A 230 -9.55 -10.31 -8.81
C GLN A 230 -10.80 -9.61 -9.38
N ARG A 231 -11.84 -9.44 -8.56
CA ARG A 231 -13.05 -8.69 -8.95
C ARG A 231 -12.70 -7.23 -9.27
N ASP A 232 -11.89 -6.62 -8.42
CA ASP A 232 -11.45 -5.24 -8.57
C ASP A 232 -10.49 -5.04 -9.75
N ALA A 233 -9.69 -6.04 -10.11
CA ALA A 233 -8.95 -6.08 -11.37
C ALA A 233 -9.87 -6.04 -12.60
N GLY A 234 -10.95 -6.82 -12.58
CA GLY A 234 -11.98 -6.77 -13.61
C GLY A 234 -12.65 -5.40 -13.71
N MET A 235 -12.97 -4.78 -12.56
CA MET A 235 -13.55 -3.43 -12.52
C MET A 235 -12.57 -2.37 -13.03
N LEU A 236 -11.29 -2.42 -12.63
CA LEU A 236 -10.26 -1.49 -13.08
C LEU A 236 -10.12 -1.54 -14.60
N ASN A 237 -10.06 -2.73 -15.19
CA ASN A 237 -9.95 -2.92 -16.63
C ASN A 237 -11.16 -2.31 -17.39
N ARG A 238 -12.37 -2.47 -16.85
CA ARG A 238 -13.60 -1.90 -17.43
C ARG A 238 -13.65 -0.38 -17.33
N LEU A 239 -13.25 0.18 -16.19
CA LEU A 239 -13.16 1.63 -16.01
C LEU A 239 -12.06 2.23 -16.92
N LEU A 240 -10.95 1.53 -17.11
CA LEU A 240 -9.87 1.94 -18.01
C LEU A 240 -10.33 2.03 -19.47
N LYS A 241 -11.18 1.10 -19.91
CA LYS A 241 -11.79 1.18 -21.24
C LYS A 241 -12.56 2.49 -21.45
N LYS A 242 -13.18 3.03 -20.40
CA LYS A 242 -13.92 4.30 -20.45
C LYS A 242 -12.98 5.51 -20.40
N THR A 243 -11.98 5.52 -19.51
CA THR A 243 -11.15 6.71 -19.25
C THR A 243 -9.91 6.82 -20.12
N SER A 244 -9.37 5.72 -20.62
CA SER A 244 -8.19 5.69 -21.49
C SER A 244 -8.26 4.51 -22.47
N PRO A 245 -9.10 4.61 -23.53
CA PRO A 245 -9.31 3.53 -24.49
C PRO A 245 -8.03 3.10 -25.24
N SER A 246 -7.06 3.99 -25.40
CA SER A 246 -5.76 3.69 -26.03
C SER A 246 -4.89 2.82 -25.13
N ALA A 247 -4.79 3.14 -23.84
CA ALA A 247 -4.08 2.34 -22.85
C ALA A 247 -4.76 0.97 -22.68
N TYR A 248 -6.10 0.95 -22.54
CA TYR A 248 -6.86 -0.30 -22.48
C TYR A 248 -6.55 -1.24 -23.65
N ARG A 249 -6.63 -0.76 -24.90
CA ARG A 249 -6.32 -1.58 -26.09
C ARG A 249 -4.89 -2.09 -26.10
N HIS A 250 -3.94 -1.29 -25.61
CA HIS A 250 -2.54 -1.70 -25.48
C HIS A 250 -2.38 -2.86 -24.50
N LEU A 251 -2.97 -2.76 -23.31
CA LEU A 251 -2.93 -3.83 -22.30
C LEU A 251 -3.56 -5.11 -22.82
N GLN A 252 -4.70 -5.01 -23.52
CA GLN A 252 -5.36 -6.17 -24.13
C GLN A 252 -4.50 -6.81 -25.22
N LYS A 253 -3.89 -6.00 -26.10
CA LYS A 253 -3.00 -6.49 -27.17
C LYS A 253 -1.82 -7.31 -26.64
N HIS A 254 -1.26 -6.89 -25.50
CA HIS A 254 -0.09 -7.53 -24.91
C HIS A 254 -0.43 -8.48 -23.75
N ASN A 255 -1.71 -8.84 -23.58
CA ASN A 255 -2.21 -9.73 -22.52
C ASN A 255 -1.72 -9.33 -21.11
N VAL A 256 -1.72 -8.03 -20.82
CA VAL A 256 -1.31 -7.50 -19.52
C VAL A 256 -2.51 -7.56 -18.57
N ASP A 257 -2.55 -8.60 -17.74
CA ASP A 257 -3.55 -8.74 -16.68
C ASP A 257 -3.36 -7.64 -15.61
N PRO A 258 -4.42 -6.93 -15.18
CA PRO A 258 -4.32 -5.94 -14.12
C PRO A 258 -3.64 -6.42 -12.84
N LEU A 259 -3.83 -7.70 -12.44
CA LEU A 259 -3.20 -8.28 -11.24
C LEU A 259 -1.67 -8.23 -11.29
N LEU A 260 -1.06 -8.16 -12.47
CA LEU A 260 0.40 -8.11 -12.61
C LEU A 260 1.02 -6.77 -12.19
N TYR A 261 0.22 -5.70 -12.09
CA TYR A 261 0.70 -4.39 -11.66
C TYR A 261 -0.10 -3.78 -10.50
N MET A 262 -1.40 -4.07 -10.38
CA MET A 262 -2.25 -3.41 -9.38
C MET A 262 -2.20 -4.08 -8.00
N THR A 263 -1.71 -5.32 -7.91
CA THR A 263 -1.70 -6.09 -6.65
C THR A 263 -1.03 -5.31 -5.52
N ASP A 264 0.18 -4.80 -5.75
CA ASP A 264 0.89 -3.99 -4.76
C ASP A 264 0.18 -2.66 -4.51
N TRP A 265 -0.35 -2.01 -5.55
CA TRP A 265 -1.03 -0.72 -5.43
C TRP A 265 -2.23 -0.79 -4.49
N PHE A 266 -2.98 -1.88 -4.56
CA PHE A 266 -4.24 -2.06 -3.86
C PHE A 266 -4.05 -2.73 -2.50
N LEU A 267 -3.30 -3.85 -2.45
CA LEU A 267 -3.06 -4.56 -1.19
C LEU A 267 -2.22 -3.74 -0.22
N CYS A 268 -1.26 -2.96 -0.71
CA CYS A 268 -0.45 -2.07 0.14
C CYS A 268 -1.05 -0.65 0.25
N ALA A 269 -2.30 -0.43 -0.16
CA ALA A 269 -2.97 0.87 -0.06
C ALA A 269 -2.13 2.06 -0.59
N MET A 270 -1.47 1.86 -1.74
CA MET A 270 -0.58 2.79 -2.44
C MET A 270 0.72 3.19 -1.70
N THR A 271 0.97 2.66 -0.51
CA THR A 271 2.09 3.07 0.36
C THR A 271 3.48 2.81 -0.21
N ARG A 272 3.62 1.78 -1.07
CA ARG A 272 4.86 1.41 -1.76
C ARG A 272 5.04 2.07 -3.13
N THR A 273 4.05 2.83 -3.59
CA THR A 273 4.01 3.32 -4.97
C THR A 273 4.10 4.83 -5.04
N LEU A 274 3.38 5.54 -4.17
CA LEU A 274 3.29 6.99 -4.23
C LEU A 274 4.42 7.65 -3.43
N PRO A 275 5.00 8.76 -3.93
CA PRO A 275 5.78 9.68 -3.12
C PRO A 275 4.99 10.13 -1.89
N TRP A 276 5.70 10.45 -0.81
CA TRP A 276 5.09 10.65 0.50
C TRP A 276 4.00 11.74 0.54
N ASP A 277 4.28 12.91 -0.03
CA ASP A 277 3.30 14.01 -0.09
C ASP A 277 2.03 13.60 -0.86
N THR A 278 2.19 12.88 -1.97
CA THR A 278 1.06 12.34 -2.74
C THR A 278 0.29 11.31 -1.94
N LEU A 279 0.99 10.41 -1.25
CA LEU A 279 0.40 9.35 -0.43
C LEU A 279 -0.50 9.93 0.67
N LEU A 280 -0.02 10.92 1.41
CA LEU A 280 -0.78 11.63 2.45
C LEU A 280 -2.09 12.21 1.90
N ARG A 281 -2.04 12.85 0.72
CA ARG A 281 -3.20 13.49 0.10
C ARG A 281 -4.20 12.49 -0.49
N VAL A 282 -3.70 11.39 -1.02
CA VAL A 282 -4.52 10.25 -1.46
C VAL A 282 -5.21 9.61 -0.25
N TRP A 283 -4.51 9.45 0.87
CA TRP A 283 -5.06 8.90 2.11
C TRP A 283 -6.12 9.79 2.76
N ASP A 284 -5.94 11.11 2.76
CA ASP A 284 -6.97 12.06 3.19
C ASP A 284 -8.30 11.81 2.47
N CYS A 285 -8.24 11.49 1.17
CA CYS A 285 -9.41 11.19 0.36
C CYS A 285 -9.90 9.75 0.57
N PHE A 286 -8.99 8.77 0.61
CA PHE A 286 -9.31 7.35 0.79
C PHE A 286 -10.04 7.10 2.11
N LEU A 287 -9.60 7.69 3.22
CA LEU A 287 -10.27 7.48 4.51
C LEU A 287 -11.67 8.11 4.56
N CYS A 288 -11.93 9.13 3.74
CA CYS A 288 -13.25 9.75 3.63
C CYS A 288 -14.16 9.05 2.60
N GLU A 289 -13.59 8.60 1.49
CA GLU A 289 -14.32 8.18 0.29
C GLU A 289 -14.18 6.69 -0.04
N GLY A 290 -13.32 5.96 0.65
CA GLY A 290 -13.09 4.54 0.45
C GLY A 290 -12.21 4.20 -0.76
N VAL A 291 -12.14 2.91 -1.05
CA VAL A 291 -11.23 2.30 -2.04
C VAL A 291 -11.37 2.83 -3.47
N ARG A 292 -12.50 3.47 -3.81
CA ARG A 292 -12.71 4.14 -5.10
C ARG A 292 -11.63 5.17 -5.43
N ILE A 293 -10.96 5.74 -4.42
CA ILE A 293 -9.84 6.64 -4.63
C ILE A 293 -8.65 5.89 -5.25
N PHE A 294 -8.36 4.66 -4.84
CA PHE A 294 -7.28 3.86 -5.42
C PHE A 294 -7.52 3.52 -6.89
N PHE A 295 -8.76 3.23 -7.27
CA PHE A 295 -9.13 3.10 -8.68
C PHE A 295 -8.84 4.37 -9.47
N LYS A 296 -9.23 5.54 -8.95
CA LYS A 296 -8.99 6.82 -9.62
C LYS A 296 -7.48 7.08 -9.79
N VAL A 297 -6.69 6.86 -8.74
CA VAL A 297 -5.24 6.99 -8.79
C VAL A 297 -4.64 6.04 -9.82
N ALA A 298 -5.01 4.75 -9.80
CA ALA A 298 -4.53 3.76 -10.76
C ALA A 298 -4.87 4.14 -12.21
N LEU A 299 -6.09 4.59 -12.48
CA LEU A 299 -6.52 5.03 -13.81
C LEU A 299 -5.73 6.25 -14.30
N VAL A 300 -5.44 7.21 -13.41
CA VAL A 300 -4.58 8.36 -13.74
C VAL A 300 -3.17 7.90 -14.07
N ILE A 301 -2.56 7.03 -13.25
CA ILE A 301 -1.20 6.52 -13.46
C ILE A 301 -1.11 5.76 -14.79
N ILE A 302 -2.04 4.84 -15.06
CA ILE A 302 -2.06 4.05 -16.30
C ILE A 302 -2.28 4.96 -17.51
N GLY A 303 -3.27 5.85 -17.43
CA GLY A 303 -3.63 6.77 -18.50
C GLY A 303 -2.48 7.75 -18.84
N ALA A 304 -1.79 8.25 -17.82
CA ALA A 304 -0.64 9.14 -18.01
C ALA A 304 0.57 8.41 -18.61
N THR A 305 0.83 7.18 -18.14
CA THR A 305 1.99 6.38 -18.55
C THR A 305 1.82 5.81 -19.97
N LEU A 306 0.66 5.21 -20.27
CA LEU A 306 0.39 4.53 -21.54
C LEU A 306 -0.49 5.33 -22.50
N GLY A 307 -0.95 6.52 -22.12
CA GLY A 307 -1.67 7.42 -23.01
C GLY A 307 -0.84 7.82 -24.24
N PRO A 308 0.40 8.32 -24.06
CA PRO A 308 1.26 8.74 -25.15
C PRO A 308 1.58 7.60 -26.13
N GLN A 309 1.35 7.84 -27.42
CA GLN A 309 1.64 6.85 -28.46
C GLN A 309 3.11 6.45 -28.50
N LYS A 310 4.03 7.40 -28.26
CA LYS A 310 5.48 7.16 -28.22
C LYS A 310 5.87 6.09 -27.19
N VAL A 311 5.27 6.12 -26.00
CA VAL A 311 5.54 5.12 -24.95
C VAL A 311 5.00 3.76 -25.38
N ARG A 312 3.76 3.71 -25.90
CA ARG A 312 3.15 2.46 -26.37
C ARG A 312 3.91 1.82 -27.54
N SER A 313 4.48 2.60 -28.46
CA SER A 313 5.31 2.07 -29.55
C SER A 313 6.66 1.51 -29.09
N GLN A 314 7.10 1.86 -27.88
CA GLN A 314 8.33 1.33 -27.28
C GLN A 314 8.05 0.10 -26.40
N CYS A 315 6.82 -0.05 -25.92
CA CYS A 315 6.39 -1.19 -25.10
C CYS A 315 5.83 -2.31 -25.99
N ASN A 316 6.71 -3.07 -26.64
CA ASN A 316 6.33 -4.06 -27.65
C ASN A 316 5.83 -5.40 -27.09
N GLY A 317 5.92 -5.61 -25.79
CA GLY A 317 5.52 -6.85 -25.13
C GLY A 317 4.96 -6.64 -23.72
N LEU A 318 4.68 -7.78 -23.08
CA LEU A 318 4.20 -7.84 -21.69
C LEU A 318 5.23 -7.23 -20.74
N CYS A 319 6.50 -7.61 -20.87
CA CYS A 319 7.58 -7.20 -19.96
C CYS A 319 7.83 -5.69 -19.98
N GLU A 320 7.94 -5.08 -21.17
CA GLU A 320 8.19 -3.65 -21.31
C GLU A 320 6.99 -2.84 -20.82
N THR A 321 5.77 -3.32 -21.10
CA THR A 321 4.53 -2.69 -20.62
C THR A 321 4.44 -2.76 -19.09
N LEU A 322 4.80 -3.89 -18.48
CA LEU A 322 4.82 -4.04 -17.03
C LEU A 322 5.92 -3.21 -16.38
N ALA A 323 7.09 -3.07 -17.00
CA ALA A 323 8.20 -2.27 -16.48
C ALA A 323 7.76 -0.80 -16.30
N VAL A 324 7.12 -0.21 -17.30
CA VAL A 324 6.65 1.19 -17.20
C VAL A 324 5.48 1.37 -16.23
N LEU A 325 4.64 0.35 -16.05
CA LEU A 325 3.54 0.40 -15.07
C LEU A 325 4.02 0.18 -13.64
N ARG A 326 4.98 -0.72 -13.41
CA ARG A 326 5.53 -0.98 -12.06
C ARG A 326 6.47 0.14 -11.60
N SER A 327 7.06 0.88 -12.53
CA SER A 327 7.87 2.07 -12.24
C SER A 327 7.46 3.26 -13.11
N PRO A 328 6.28 3.86 -12.82
CA PRO A 328 5.81 5.02 -13.57
C PRO A 328 6.77 6.21 -13.43
N PRO A 329 6.90 7.06 -14.45
CA PRO A 329 7.68 8.29 -14.35
C PRO A 329 7.27 9.15 -13.14
N LYS A 330 8.23 9.60 -12.32
CA LYS A 330 7.99 10.35 -11.07
C LYS A 330 7.00 11.50 -11.22
N LYS A 331 7.08 12.27 -12.31
CA LYS A 331 6.16 13.38 -12.62
C LYS A 331 4.67 13.01 -12.62
N PHE A 332 4.34 11.75 -12.93
CA PHE A 332 2.95 11.26 -12.92
C PHE A 332 2.51 10.79 -11.53
N LEU A 333 3.43 10.68 -10.59
CA LEU A 333 3.18 10.29 -9.20
C LEU A 333 3.22 11.50 -8.25
N GLU A 334 3.59 12.68 -8.74
CA GLU A 334 3.61 13.93 -7.96
C GLU A 334 2.21 14.34 -7.52
N GLU A 335 2.13 14.97 -6.34
CA GLU A 335 0.87 15.31 -5.68
C GLU A 335 -0.02 16.16 -6.57
N ASP A 336 0.53 17.24 -7.15
CA ASP A 336 -0.25 18.19 -7.94
C ASP A 336 -0.81 17.51 -9.19
N PHE A 337 -0.05 16.60 -9.82
CA PHE A 337 -0.52 15.84 -10.98
C PHE A 337 -1.64 14.87 -10.60
N ILE A 338 -1.42 14.00 -9.60
CA ILE A 338 -2.41 13.00 -9.18
C ILE A 338 -3.68 13.68 -8.71
N MET A 339 -3.58 14.62 -7.77
CA MET A 339 -4.74 15.26 -7.16
C MET A 339 -5.54 16.08 -8.18
N HIS A 340 -4.87 16.72 -9.15
CA HIS A 340 -5.56 17.40 -10.25
C HIS A 340 -6.39 16.44 -11.11
N HIS A 341 -5.82 15.31 -11.50
CA HIS A 341 -6.43 14.42 -12.48
C HIS A 341 -7.50 13.50 -11.87
N ILE A 342 -7.34 13.02 -10.62
CA ILE A 342 -8.33 12.11 -10.01
C ILE A 342 -9.72 12.76 -9.86
N PHE A 343 -9.79 14.08 -9.68
CA PHE A 343 -11.05 14.82 -9.56
C PHE A 343 -11.65 15.22 -10.91
N ARG A 344 -10.88 15.12 -12.00
CA ARG A 344 -11.32 15.43 -13.38
C ARG A 344 -11.62 14.18 -14.21
N LEU A 345 -11.35 12.98 -13.67
CA LEU A 345 -11.77 11.73 -14.30
C LEU A 345 -13.29 11.74 -14.50
N ASN A 346 -13.73 11.43 -15.72
CA ASN A 346 -15.13 11.29 -16.08
C ASN A 346 -15.71 9.94 -15.59
N ILE A 347 -15.65 9.72 -14.26
CA ILE A 347 -16.19 8.55 -13.56
C ILE A 347 -17.02 9.02 -12.37
N THR A 348 -18.29 8.66 -12.38
CA THR A 348 -19.24 8.92 -11.28
C THR A 348 -19.29 7.76 -10.29
N ILE A 349 -19.93 7.98 -9.13
CA ILE A 349 -20.19 6.89 -8.18
C ILE A 349 -21.07 5.81 -8.84
N ASP A 350 -22.01 6.21 -9.69
CA ASP A 350 -22.87 5.26 -10.41
C ASP A 350 -22.09 4.39 -11.40
N ASP A 351 -20.98 4.88 -11.98
CA ASP A 351 -20.10 4.03 -12.78
C ASP A 351 -19.53 2.90 -11.93
N PHE A 352 -19.03 3.18 -10.73
CA PHE A 352 -18.55 2.15 -9.80
C PHE A 352 -19.66 1.16 -9.44
N HIS A 353 -20.85 1.64 -9.07
CA HIS A 353 -21.98 0.75 -8.75
C HIS A 353 -22.39 -0.13 -9.94
N ARG A 354 -22.41 0.42 -11.15
CA ARG A 354 -22.73 -0.34 -12.37
C ARG A 354 -21.69 -1.43 -12.64
N GLU A 355 -20.41 -1.08 -12.59
CA GLU A 355 -19.35 -2.06 -12.86
C GLU A 355 -19.25 -3.13 -11.76
N HIS A 356 -19.44 -2.75 -10.49
CA HIS A 356 -19.51 -3.71 -9.38
C HIS A 356 -20.61 -4.76 -9.59
N LYS A 357 -21.85 -4.32 -9.87
CA LYS A 357 -22.98 -5.22 -10.16
C LYS A 357 -22.70 -6.14 -11.35
N LYS A 358 -22.07 -5.63 -12.41
CA LYS A 358 -21.71 -6.44 -13.59
C LYS A 358 -20.68 -7.52 -13.24
N ILE A 359 -19.62 -7.17 -12.50
CA ILE A 359 -18.58 -8.12 -12.10
C ILE A 359 -19.15 -9.21 -11.20
N GLU A 360 -20.00 -8.84 -10.24
CA GLU A 360 -20.67 -9.79 -9.36
C GLU A 360 -21.53 -10.80 -10.13
N LEU A 361 -22.33 -10.32 -11.11
CA LEU A 361 -23.12 -11.18 -11.98
C LEU A 361 -22.26 -12.14 -12.81
N LEU A 362 -21.13 -11.66 -13.35
CA LEU A 362 -20.20 -12.49 -14.14
C LEU A 362 -19.55 -13.57 -13.27
N HIS A 363 -19.08 -13.23 -12.07
CA HIS A 363 -18.54 -14.21 -11.14
C HIS A 363 -19.57 -15.24 -10.72
N ARG A 364 -20.81 -14.83 -10.44
CA ARG A 364 -21.90 -15.76 -10.10
C ARG A 364 -22.17 -16.75 -11.24
N LYS A 365 -22.19 -16.27 -12.48
CA LYS A 365 -22.34 -17.14 -13.67
C LYS A 365 -21.17 -18.12 -13.81
N ALA A 366 -19.93 -17.65 -13.68
CA ALA A 366 -18.75 -18.50 -13.76
C ALA A 366 -18.72 -19.58 -12.67
N LYS A 367 -19.09 -19.25 -11.42
CA LYS A 367 -19.20 -20.24 -10.32
C LYS A 367 -20.27 -21.30 -10.62
N LEU A 368 -21.42 -20.90 -11.18
CA LEU A 368 -22.49 -21.84 -11.58
C LEU A 368 -22.06 -22.75 -12.75
N GLU A 369 -21.32 -22.23 -13.72
CA GLU A 369 -20.80 -23.01 -14.85
C GLU A 369 -19.75 -24.04 -14.38
N GLN A 370 -18.87 -23.66 -13.46
CA GLN A 370 -17.89 -24.58 -12.85
C GLN A 370 -18.58 -25.70 -12.06
N GLN A 371 -19.65 -25.39 -11.31
CA GLN A 371 -20.43 -26.41 -10.59
C GLN A 371 -21.16 -27.38 -11.53
N LYS A 372 -21.68 -26.89 -12.66
CA LYS A 372 -22.31 -27.74 -13.69
C LYS A 372 -21.27 -28.66 -14.34
N ASN A 373 -20.11 -28.15 -14.71
CA ASN A 373 -19.05 -28.94 -15.36
C ASN A 373 -18.39 -29.94 -14.41
N GLY A 374 -18.30 -29.62 -13.10
CA GLY A 374 -17.83 -30.55 -12.07
C GLY A 374 -18.80 -31.71 -11.82
N SER A 375 -20.10 -31.50 -12.01
CA SER A 375 -21.13 -32.54 -11.82
C SER A 375 -21.20 -33.53 -12.99
N THR A 376 -20.86 -33.10 -14.22
CA THR A 376 -20.85 -33.95 -15.42
C THR A 376 -19.65 -34.90 -15.50
N ASN A 377 -18.53 -34.61 -14.82
CA ASN A 377 -17.35 -35.49 -14.82
C ASN A 377 -17.35 -36.55 -13.70
N GLY A 378 -18.37 -36.56 -12.82
CA GLY A 378 -18.49 -37.51 -11.70
C GLY A 378 -19.35 -38.75 -11.97
N THR A 379 -19.91 -38.90 -13.18
CA THR A 379 -20.81 -40.01 -13.54
C THR A 379 -20.27 -40.79 -14.74
N GLY A 380 -19.16 -41.51 -14.54
CA GLY A 380 -18.56 -42.27 -15.63
C GLY A 380 -17.44 -43.21 -15.20
N ASN A 381 -17.74 -44.22 -14.38
CA ASN A 381 -17.22 -45.60 -14.50
C ASN A 381 -17.71 -46.47 -13.35
N GLY A 382 -18.89 -47.05 -13.53
CA GLY A 382 -19.40 -48.19 -12.78
C GLY A 382 -19.93 -49.22 -13.76
N ALA A 383 -19.06 -49.72 -14.65
CA ALA A 383 -19.41 -50.84 -15.51
C ALA A 383 -19.50 -52.11 -14.65
N ALA A 384 -20.73 -52.47 -14.30
CA ALA A 384 -21.06 -53.77 -13.72
C ALA A 384 -20.71 -54.87 -14.73
N LEU A 385 -19.81 -55.78 -14.34
CA LEU A 385 -19.59 -57.05 -15.04
C LEU A 385 -20.67 -58.06 -14.59
N PRO A 386 -21.35 -58.76 -15.51
CA PRO A 386 -22.29 -59.81 -15.15
C PRO A 386 -21.56 -61.09 -14.77
N GLY A 387 -22.15 -61.83 -13.84
CA GLY A 387 -21.56 -63.00 -13.21
C GLY A 387 -21.26 -64.17 -14.15
N ARG A 388 -20.42 -65.07 -13.66
CA ARG A 388 -20.29 -66.42 -14.18
C ARG A 388 -20.20 -67.40 -13.01
N SER A 389 -21.24 -68.22 -12.92
CA SER A 389 -21.32 -69.45 -12.14
C SER A 389 -20.41 -70.53 -12.72
N THR A 390 -19.56 -71.10 -11.88
CA THR A 390 -19.38 -72.55 -11.61
C THR A 390 -18.47 -72.68 -10.40
#